data_AF-A0A402CJS7-F1
#
_entry.id   AF-A0A402CJS7-F1
#
_cell.length_a   1.000
_cell.length_b   1.000
_cell.length_c   1.000
_cell.angle_alpha   90.00
_cell.angle_beta   90.00
_cell.angle_gamma   90.00
#
_symmetry.space_group_name_H-M   'P 1'
#
loop_
_entity.id
_entity.type
_entity.pdbx_description
1 polymer ?
#
loop_
_entity_poly.entity_id
_entity_poly.type
_entity_poly.pdbx_seq_one_letter_code
_entity_poly.pdbx_strand_id
1 'polypeptide(L)'
;MLSRSYYRTLSGDKLATALDEGATVTAARAAQEEWRAFLASFQALHDDGPFVPNVPITSISSNRILDEKGRENRDFLGSAQRKICEYASDGRHVYSDGRSHYLQFTEPKLVANEIQLAVSRVCG
;
A
#
# COMPACT_ATOMS: atom_id res chain seq x y z
N MET A 1 15.91 7.05 -10.67
CA MET A 1 15.55 7.27 -9.26
C MET A 1 14.09 6.92 -9.05
N LEU A 2 13.77 6.13 -8.01
CA LEU A 2 12.41 5.76 -7.61
C LEU A 2 11.50 6.98 -7.38
N SER A 3 12.08 8.12 -6.97
CA SER A 3 11.38 9.41 -6.80
C SER A 3 10.58 9.86 -8.03
N ARG A 4 11.09 9.65 -9.25
CA ARG A 4 10.37 9.98 -10.49
C ARG A 4 9.12 9.13 -10.71
N SER A 5 9.11 7.90 -10.20
CA SER A 5 7.95 7.01 -10.29
C SER A 5 6.96 7.27 -9.15
N TYR A 6 7.47 7.58 -7.96
CA TYR A 6 6.65 7.77 -6.76
C TYR A 6 5.98 9.14 -6.71
N TYR A 7 6.71 10.22 -7.04
CA TYR A 7 6.18 11.58 -6.97
C TYR A 7 5.68 12.12 -8.31
N ARG A 8 5.42 11.26 -9.28
CA ARG A 8 5.03 11.65 -10.65
C ARG A 8 3.77 12.53 -10.73
N THR A 9 2.91 12.45 -9.72
CA THR A 9 1.65 13.19 -9.62
C THR A 9 1.75 14.41 -8.71
N LEU A 10 2.89 14.64 -8.06
CA LEU A 10 3.13 15.83 -7.24
C LEU A 10 3.76 16.93 -8.10
N SER A 11 3.40 18.17 -7.81
CA SER A 11 3.95 19.35 -8.48
C SER A 11 4.00 20.56 -7.52
N GLY A 12 4.79 21.57 -7.89
CA GLY A 12 4.95 22.80 -7.10
C GLY A 12 5.46 22.51 -5.69
N ASP A 13 4.90 23.23 -4.71
CA ASP A 13 5.30 23.16 -3.30
C ASP A 13 5.21 21.74 -2.73
N LYS A 14 4.21 20.95 -3.15
CA LYS A 14 4.05 19.55 -2.70
C LYS A 14 5.23 18.68 -3.10
N LEU A 15 5.74 18.87 -4.33
CA LEU A 15 6.91 18.14 -4.80
C LEU A 15 8.17 18.64 -4.09
N ALA A 16 8.30 19.96 -3.88
CA ALA A 16 9.43 20.54 -3.17
C ALA A 16 9.53 19.98 -1.74
N THR A 17 8.42 19.97 -0.98
CA THR A 17 8.37 19.38 0.36
C THR A 17 8.74 17.89 0.36
N ALA A 18 8.15 17.09 -0.54
CA ALA A 18 8.45 15.65 -0.59
C ALA A 18 9.93 15.35 -0.94
N LEU A 19 10.55 16.22 -1.76
CA LEU A 19 11.97 16.11 -2.07
C LEU A 19 12.85 16.56 -0.91
N ASP A 20 12.50 17.64 -0.22
CA ASP A 20 13.23 18.16 0.94
C ASP A 20 13.24 17.12 2.08
N GLU A 21 12.07 16.58 2.43
CA GLU A 21 11.95 15.52 3.44
C GLU A 21 12.74 14.26 3.05
N GLY A 22 12.71 13.88 1.77
CA GLY A 22 13.37 12.68 1.25
C GLY A 22 14.88 12.81 1.00
N ALA A 23 15.44 14.01 0.96
CA ALA A 23 16.85 14.26 0.63
C ALA A 23 17.77 14.39 1.87
N THR A 24 17.30 13.95 3.04
CA THR A 24 18.07 14.00 4.28
C THR A 24 18.84 12.70 4.55
N VAL A 25 19.94 12.78 5.32
CA VAL A 25 20.66 11.59 5.81
C VAL A 25 19.75 10.71 6.67
N THR A 26 18.84 11.32 7.42
CA THR A 26 17.84 10.61 8.21
C THR A 26 16.91 9.79 7.32
N ALA A 27 16.40 10.37 6.24
CA ALA A 27 15.56 9.65 5.27
C ALA A 27 16.33 8.51 4.58
N ALA A 28 17.60 8.73 4.24
CA ALA A 28 18.45 7.68 3.66
C ALA A 28 18.66 6.50 4.63
N ARG A 29 18.89 6.78 5.92
CA ARG A 29 19.00 5.74 6.96
C ARG A 29 17.69 5.01 7.17
N ALA A 30 16.57 5.73 7.24
CA ALA A 30 15.24 5.13 7.37
C ALA A 30 14.95 4.18 6.20
N ALA A 31 15.21 4.62 4.96
CA ALA A 31 15.06 3.77 3.79
C ALA A 31 15.96 2.52 3.84
N GLN A 32 17.19 2.63 4.35
CA GLN A 32 18.06 1.47 4.53
C GLN A 32 17.50 0.48 5.56
N GLU A 33 16.96 0.96 6.68
CA GLU A 33 16.33 0.09 7.68
C GLU A 33 15.03 -0.54 7.16
N GLU A 34 14.22 0.17 6.37
CA GLU A 34 13.06 -0.40 5.68
C GLU A 34 13.45 -1.57 4.78
N TRP A 35 14.54 -1.45 4.03
CA TRP A 35 15.05 -2.55 3.19
C TRP A 35 15.53 -3.75 4.01
N ARG A 36 16.19 -3.52 5.14
CA ARG A 36 16.61 -4.61 6.04
C ARG A 36 15.41 -5.31 6.67
N ALA A 37 14.44 -4.54 7.15
CA ALA A 37 13.19 -5.08 7.70
C ALA A 37 12.43 -5.88 6.63
N PHE A 38 12.38 -5.40 5.39
CA PHE A 38 11.77 -6.11 4.28
C PHE A 38 12.45 -7.46 3.99
N LEU A 39 13.78 -7.52 4.01
CA LEU A 39 14.52 -8.78 3.84
C LEU A 39 14.23 -9.76 4.99
N ALA A 40 14.23 -9.27 6.23
CA ALA A 40 13.90 -10.08 7.40
C ALA A 40 12.48 -10.65 7.31
N SER A 41 11.52 -9.87 6.79
CA SER A 41 10.14 -10.33 6.57
C SER A 41 10.04 -11.47 5.55
N PHE A 42 10.92 -11.54 4.54
CA PHE A 42 10.94 -12.69 3.62
C PHE A 42 11.47 -13.96 4.28
N GLN A 43 12.49 -13.82 5.13
CA GLN A 43 12.99 -14.96 5.91
C GLN A 43 11.91 -15.47 6.86
N ALA A 44 11.26 -14.59 7.62
CA ALA A 44 10.13 -14.96 8.47
C ALA A 44 8.99 -15.60 7.67
N LEU A 45 8.62 -15.04 6.51
CA LEU A 45 7.58 -15.62 5.64
C LEU A 45 7.96 -17.03 5.14
N HIS A 46 9.23 -17.25 4.84
CA HIS A 46 9.74 -18.56 4.40
C HIS A 46 9.72 -19.58 5.55
N ASP A 47 10.18 -19.19 6.73
CA ASP A 47 10.40 -20.09 7.87
C ASP A 47 9.09 -20.39 8.63
N ASP A 48 8.25 -19.37 8.85
CA ASP A 48 7.05 -19.45 9.69
C ASP A 48 5.74 -19.43 8.88
N GLY A 49 5.82 -19.14 7.57
CA GLY A 49 4.64 -18.96 6.73
C GLY A 49 3.97 -17.59 6.88
N PRO A 50 2.79 -17.37 6.27
CA PRO A 50 2.13 -16.07 6.29
C PRO A 50 1.55 -15.77 7.68
N PHE A 51 2.02 -14.68 8.29
CA PHE A 51 1.41 -14.12 9.49
C PHE A 51 0.35 -13.08 9.12
N VAL A 52 -0.91 -13.34 9.49
CA VAL A 52 -2.01 -12.38 9.35
C VAL A 52 -2.58 -12.11 10.76
N PRO A 53 -2.47 -10.87 11.27
CA PRO A 53 -2.93 -10.55 12.61
C PRO A 53 -4.45 -10.68 12.71
N ASN A 54 -4.94 -11.09 13.89
CA ASN A 54 -6.38 -11.16 14.16
C ASN A 54 -6.97 -9.77 14.47
N VAL A 55 -6.95 -8.89 13.46
CA VAL A 55 -7.54 -7.55 13.48
C VAL A 55 -8.28 -7.33 12.16
N PRO A 56 -9.25 -6.41 12.09
CA PRO A 56 -9.82 -6.02 10.81
C PRO A 56 -8.75 -5.44 9.89
N ILE A 57 -8.72 -5.91 8.63
CA ILE A 57 -7.74 -5.47 7.62
C ILE A 57 -8.49 -4.94 6.42
N THR A 58 -8.27 -3.68 6.08
CA THR A 58 -8.62 -3.12 4.77
C THR A 58 -7.36 -2.91 3.95
N SER A 59 -7.30 -3.50 2.75
CA SER A 59 -6.24 -3.26 1.79
C SER A 59 -6.79 -2.52 0.57
N ILE A 60 -6.12 -1.44 0.18
CA ILE A 60 -6.47 -0.63 -1.00
C ILE A 60 -5.36 -0.81 -2.03
N SER A 61 -5.70 -1.43 -3.15
CA SER A 61 -4.75 -1.74 -4.22
C SER A 61 -4.92 -0.77 -5.39
N SER A 62 -3.80 -0.28 -5.91
CA SER A 62 -3.83 0.57 -7.11
C SER A 62 -4.29 -0.25 -8.33
N ASN A 63 -5.19 0.29 -9.13
CA ASN A 63 -5.67 -0.42 -10.32
C ASN A 63 -4.68 -0.29 -11.48
N ARG A 64 -3.73 -1.22 -11.53
CA ARG A 64 -2.65 -1.25 -12.54
C ARG A 64 -3.09 -1.89 -13.85
N ILE A 65 -4.19 -2.66 -13.82
CA ILE A 65 -4.71 -3.43 -14.96
C ILE A 65 -6.21 -3.13 -15.08
N LEU A 66 -6.58 -2.38 -16.12
CA LEU A 66 -7.92 -1.80 -16.24
C LEU A 66 -9.00 -2.86 -16.50
N ASP A 67 -8.68 -3.90 -17.26
CA ASP A 67 -9.61 -4.97 -17.61
C ASP A 67 -9.68 -6.06 -16.52
N GLU A 68 -10.90 -6.52 -16.23
CA GLU A 68 -11.18 -7.47 -15.14
C GLU A 68 -10.49 -8.82 -15.33
N LYS A 69 -10.57 -9.40 -16.54
CA LYS A 69 -9.86 -10.64 -16.90
C LYS A 69 -8.35 -10.50 -16.75
N GLY A 70 -7.81 -9.32 -17.07
CA GLY A 70 -6.41 -8.98 -16.89
C GLY A 70 -6.01 -8.92 -15.42
N ARG A 71 -6.87 -8.38 -14.54
CA ARG A 71 -6.61 -8.38 -13.09
C ARG A 71 -6.55 -9.79 -12.53
N GLU A 72 -7.52 -10.63 -12.85
CA GLU A 72 -7.56 -12.02 -12.38
C GLU A 72 -6.27 -12.80 -12.68
N ASN A 73 -5.70 -12.59 -13.87
CA ASN A 73 -4.59 -13.41 -14.36
C ASN A 73 -3.20 -12.77 -14.19
N ARG A 74 -3.11 -11.44 -14.11
CA ARG A 74 -1.82 -10.72 -14.20
C ARG A 74 -1.54 -9.79 -13.03
N ASP A 75 -2.53 -9.47 -12.20
CA ASP A 75 -2.34 -8.58 -11.06
C ASP A 75 -1.87 -9.37 -9.83
N PHE A 76 -0.62 -9.84 -9.88
CA PHE A 76 -0.02 -10.59 -8.77
C PHE A 76 -0.09 -9.83 -7.44
N LEU A 77 0.20 -8.52 -7.46
CA LEU A 77 0.18 -7.71 -6.25
C LEU A 77 -1.23 -7.54 -5.69
N GLY A 78 -2.20 -7.14 -6.51
CA GLY A 78 -3.58 -7.01 -6.06
C GLY A 78 -4.18 -8.35 -5.61
N SER A 79 -3.81 -9.46 -6.26
CA SER A 79 -4.19 -10.82 -5.84
C SER A 79 -3.57 -11.20 -4.49
N ALA A 80 -2.29 -10.89 -4.25
CA ALA A 80 -1.64 -11.12 -2.96
C ALA A 80 -2.28 -10.28 -1.83
N GLN A 81 -2.58 -9.01 -2.12
CA GLN A 81 -3.26 -8.10 -1.18
C GLN A 81 -4.67 -8.58 -0.85
N ARG A 82 -5.44 -9.03 -1.87
CA ARG A 82 -6.73 -9.69 -1.67
C ARG A 82 -6.60 -10.92 -0.79
N LYS A 83 -5.59 -11.75 -1.04
CA LYS A 83 -5.37 -13.01 -0.33
C LYS A 83 -5.10 -12.79 1.16
N ILE A 84 -4.37 -11.72 1.52
CA ILE A 84 -4.18 -11.32 2.93
C ILE A 84 -5.52 -10.97 3.58
N CYS A 85 -6.40 -10.24 2.88
CA CYS A 85 -7.74 -9.95 3.40
C CYS A 85 -8.59 -11.22 3.57
N GLU A 86 -8.47 -12.21 2.70
CA GLU A 86 -9.18 -13.50 2.87
C GLU A 86 -8.74 -14.28 4.11
N TYR A 87 -7.51 -14.09 4.59
CA TYR A 87 -7.01 -14.71 5.82
C TYR A 87 -7.40 -13.95 7.09
N ALA A 88 -7.80 -12.68 6.97
CA ALA A 88 -8.22 -11.89 8.12
C ALA A 88 -9.64 -12.25 8.55
N SER A 89 -9.91 -12.20 9.86
CA SER A 89 -11.25 -12.45 10.42
C SER A 89 -12.28 -11.43 9.93
N ASP A 90 -11.84 -10.20 9.64
CA ASP A 90 -12.66 -9.14 9.06
C ASP A 90 -11.91 -8.40 7.94
N GLY A 91 -11.68 -9.10 6.83
CA GLY A 91 -10.91 -8.60 5.70
C GLY A 91 -11.75 -7.85 4.65
N ARG A 92 -11.18 -6.79 4.08
CA ARG A 92 -11.76 -6.04 2.96
C ARG A 92 -10.69 -5.64 1.96
N HIS A 93 -10.90 -5.97 0.70
CA HIS A 93 -10.01 -5.56 -0.38
C HIS A 93 -10.75 -4.64 -1.35
N VAL A 94 -10.16 -3.49 -1.65
CA VAL A 94 -10.72 -2.47 -2.53
C VAL A 94 -9.70 -2.09 -3.58
N TYR A 95 -10.15 -1.91 -4.82
CA TYR A 95 -9.32 -1.32 -5.87
C TYR A 95 -9.59 0.17 -5.96
N SER A 96 -8.53 0.95 -6.12
CA SER A 96 -8.65 2.34 -6.51
C SER A 96 -9.00 2.46 -8.00
N ASP A 97 -9.46 3.63 -8.46
CA ASP A 97 -9.70 3.81 -9.90
C ASP A 97 -8.40 4.17 -10.65
N GLY A 98 -7.48 4.83 -9.95
CA GLY A 98 -6.22 5.31 -10.47
C GLY A 98 -5.08 4.30 -10.38
N ARG A 99 -4.03 4.59 -11.16
CA ARG A 99 -2.75 3.87 -11.10
C ARG A 99 -1.75 4.74 -10.35
N SER A 100 -1.74 4.70 -9.03
CA SER A 100 -0.75 5.46 -8.24
C SER A 100 -0.20 4.62 -7.09
N HIS A 101 1.09 4.79 -6.80
CA HIS A 101 1.67 4.24 -5.58
C HIS A 101 1.18 5.01 -4.34
N TYR A 102 0.97 6.32 -4.48
CA TYR A 102 0.47 7.17 -3.41
C TYR A 102 -1.01 7.52 -3.59
N LEU A 103 -1.86 6.53 -3.31
CA LEU A 103 -3.32 6.69 -3.37
C LEU A 103 -3.82 7.75 -2.38
N GLN A 104 -3.12 7.98 -1.27
CA GLN A 104 -3.46 9.03 -0.31
C GLN A 104 -3.38 10.44 -0.91
N PHE A 105 -2.59 10.63 -1.98
CA PHE A 105 -2.49 11.91 -2.67
C PHE A 105 -3.39 12.00 -3.90
N THR A 106 -3.57 10.89 -4.62
CA THR A 106 -4.34 10.89 -5.88
C THR A 106 -5.82 10.62 -5.68
N GLU A 107 -6.18 9.84 -4.66
CA GLU A 107 -7.55 9.44 -4.34
C GLU A 107 -7.84 9.59 -2.83
N PRO A 108 -7.61 10.79 -2.25
CA PRO A 108 -7.71 11.00 -0.80
C PRO A 108 -9.10 10.69 -0.23
N LYS A 109 -10.16 10.90 -1.02
CA LYS A 109 -11.55 10.58 -0.61
C LYS A 109 -11.76 9.07 -0.44
N LEU A 110 -11.21 8.25 -1.35
CA LEU A 110 -11.27 6.79 -1.23
C LEU A 110 -10.60 6.34 0.06
N VAL A 111 -9.37 6.82 0.30
CA VAL A 111 -8.60 6.47 1.49
C VAL A 111 -9.33 6.90 2.77
N ALA A 112 -9.83 8.13 2.83
CA ALA A 112 -10.57 8.63 3.99
C ALA A 112 -11.85 7.83 4.28
N ASN A 113 -12.63 7.52 3.24
CA ASN A 113 -13.86 6.74 3.38
C ASN A 113 -13.57 5.31 3.89
N GLU A 114 -12.54 4.65 3.36
CA GLU A 114 -12.18 3.30 3.81
C GLU A 114 -11.61 3.28 5.23
N ILE A 115 -10.92 4.34 5.67
CA ILE A 115 -10.54 4.52 7.08
C ILE A 115 -11.80 4.68 7.95
N GLN A 116 -12.75 5.53 7.57
CA GLN A 116 -13.99 5.72 8.32
C GLN A 116 -14.79 4.41 8.46
N LEU A 117 -14.89 3.64 7.37
CA LEU A 117 -15.55 2.33 7.36
C LEU A 117 -14.83 1.30 8.24
N ALA A 118 -13.49 1.28 8.22
CA ALA A 118 -12.71 0.41 9.08
C ALA A 118 -12.95 0.74 10.57
N VAL A 119 -12.95 2.02 10.93
CA VAL A 119 -13.24 2.46 12.30
C VAL A 119 -14.67 2.11 12.71
N SER A 120 -15.66 2.35 11.86
CA SER A 120 -17.06 2.04 12.20
C SER A 120 -17.31 0.55 12.41
N ARG A 121 -16.56 -0.33 11.75
CA ARG A 121 -16.67 -1.79 11.92
C ARG A 121 -16.08 -2.29 13.25
N VAL A 122 -15.12 -1.56 13.81
CA VAL A 122 -14.49 -1.89 15.09
C VAL A 122 -15.28 -1.32 16.27
N CYS A 123 -15.88 -0.14 16.10
CA CYS A 123 -16.60 0.57 17.17
C CYS A 123 -18.11 0.31 17.21
N GLY A 124 -18.65 -0.40 16.24
CA GLY A 124 -20.08 -0.71 16.10
C GLY A 124 -20.51 -2.03 16.74
#